data_AF-A0A5C8B511-F1
#
_entry.id   AF-A0A5C8B511-F1
#
_cell.length_a   1.000
_cell.length_b   1.000
_cell.length_c   1.000
_cell.angle_alpha   90.00
_cell.angle_beta   90.00
_cell.angle_gamma   90.00
#
_symmetry.space_group_name_H-M   'P 1'
#
loop_
_entity.id
_entity.type
_entity.pdbx_description
1 polymer ?
#
loop_
_entity_poly.entity_id
_entity_poly.type
_entity_poly.pdbx_seq_one_letter_code
_entity_poly.pdbx_strand_id
1 'polypeptide(L)'
;MAVVNTKSTSVTNADATPLVRVNAIVNGGHLKNAVETVAVASGDDDGSVYRVLRLHSSCRISRIEVLNSAITNGTDYDIGLYQTAENGGTEADKDVFADGISMATARTTGSYNAAFATLGIANIKKTLWEVLGLSEDPNRYYDLCVTANTVGSADGTVSLSVDYATNS
;
A
#
# COMPACT_ATOMS: atom_id res chain seq x y z
N MET A 1 23.23 24.38 -22.04
CA MET A 1 22.99 23.19 -21.19
C MET A 1 23.60 21.98 -21.87
N ALA A 2 24.37 21.16 -21.17
CA ALA A 2 24.89 19.92 -21.76
C ALA A 2 23.76 18.90 -21.94
N VAL A 3 23.83 18.10 -23.01
CA VAL A 3 22.96 16.92 -23.16
C VAL A 3 23.42 15.86 -22.17
N VAL A 4 22.51 15.32 -21.36
CA VAL A 4 22.83 14.34 -20.29
C VAL A 4 22.13 13.01 -20.58
N ASN A 5 22.86 11.90 -20.38
CA ASN A 5 22.36 10.53 -20.49
C ASN A 5 22.49 9.81 -19.13
N THR A 6 21.49 9.98 -18.26
CA THR A 6 21.50 9.36 -16.92
C THR A 6 20.83 7.99 -16.95
N LYS A 7 21.44 7.01 -16.27
CA LYS A 7 20.93 5.63 -16.17
C LYS A 7 20.22 5.41 -14.85
N SER A 8 19.18 4.57 -14.86
CA SER A 8 18.62 4.02 -13.62
C SER A 8 19.56 2.94 -13.06
N THR A 9 19.45 2.65 -11.76
CA THR A 9 20.27 1.60 -11.11
C THR A 9 20.18 0.26 -11.82
N SER A 10 19.01 -0.13 -12.33
CA SER A 10 18.84 -1.40 -13.05
C SER A 10 19.65 -1.45 -14.35
N VAL A 11 19.74 -0.33 -15.07
CA VAL A 11 20.52 -0.23 -16.31
C VAL A 11 22.01 -0.16 -15.98
N THR A 12 22.39 0.64 -14.97
CA THR A 12 23.77 0.70 -14.48
C THR A 12 24.29 -0.68 -14.07
N ASN A 13 23.46 -1.47 -13.39
CA ASN A 13 23.80 -2.83 -12.96
C ASN A 13 23.96 -3.81 -14.12
N ALA A 14 23.09 -3.70 -15.14
CA ALA A 14 23.16 -4.52 -16.35
C ALA A 14 24.41 -4.25 -17.19
N ASP A 15 24.88 -2.99 -17.22
CA ASP A 15 26.08 -2.58 -17.96
C ASP A 15 27.40 -2.81 -17.18
N ALA A 16 27.33 -3.19 -15.90
CA ALA A 16 28.50 -3.44 -15.08
C ALA A 16 29.28 -4.68 -15.56
N THR A 17 30.60 -4.65 -15.40
CA THR A 17 31.47 -5.82 -15.66
C THR A 17 32.31 -6.12 -14.42
N PRO A 18 32.06 -7.23 -13.69
CA PRO A 18 31.02 -8.22 -13.95
C PRO A 18 29.59 -7.68 -13.72
N LEU A 19 28.59 -8.32 -14.34
CA LEU A 19 27.19 -7.92 -14.23
C LEU A 19 26.72 -7.93 -12.78
N VAL A 20 26.10 -6.84 -12.34
CA VAL A 20 25.50 -6.73 -11.01
C VAL A 20 24.04 -7.13 -11.13
N ARG A 21 23.58 -8.06 -10.28
CA ARG A 21 22.17 -8.49 -10.30
C ARG A 21 21.26 -7.40 -9.75
N VAL A 22 20.13 -7.19 -10.41
CA VAL A 22 19.04 -6.35 -9.90
C VAL A 22 18.15 -7.20 -9.01
N ASN A 23 17.61 -6.61 -7.95
CA ASN A 23 16.62 -7.27 -7.11
C ASN A 23 15.39 -7.65 -7.96
N ALA A 24 15.02 -8.93 -7.95
CA ALA A 24 13.92 -9.46 -8.76
C ALA A 24 12.60 -8.77 -8.44
N ILE A 25 12.38 -8.38 -7.17
CA ILE A 25 11.19 -7.62 -6.77
C ILE A 25 11.05 -6.29 -7.52
N VAL A 26 12.17 -5.72 -7.99
CA VAL A 26 12.20 -4.49 -8.79
C VAL A 26 12.06 -4.77 -10.27
N ASN A 27 12.76 -5.80 -10.77
CA ASN A 27 12.83 -6.13 -12.19
C ASN A 27 12.93 -7.65 -12.38
N GLY A 28 11.90 -8.25 -13.00
CA GLY A 28 11.87 -9.67 -13.39
C GLY A 28 11.19 -10.61 -12.40
N GLY A 29 10.66 -10.11 -11.27
CA GLY A 29 9.94 -10.89 -10.27
C GLY A 29 8.47 -11.15 -10.60
N HIS A 30 7.82 -11.98 -9.78
CA HIS A 30 6.40 -12.31 -9.91
C HIS A 30 5.52 -11.26 -9.26
N LEU A 31 4.50 -10.79 -10.00
CA LEU A 31 3.42 -9.98 -9.46
C LEU A 31 2.28 -10.89 -9.03
N LYS A 32 1.83 -10.74 -7.79
CA LYS A 32 0.68 -11.43 -7.19
C LYS A 32 -0.42 -10.41 -6.94
N ASN A 33 -1.67 -10.83 -7.06
CA ASN A 33 -2.83 -10.00 -6.75
C ASN A 33 -3.61 -10.63 -5.59
N ALA A 34 -4.11 -9.80 -4.69
CA ALA A 34 -5.08 -10.16 -3.67
C ALA A 34 -6.27 -9.21 -3.75
N VAL A 35 -7.48 -9.75 -3.64
CA VAL A 35 -8.73 -8.98 -3.70
C VAL A 35 -9.53 -9.30 -2.45
N GLU A 36 -9.72 -8.31 -1.60
CA GLU A 36 -10.36 -8.48 -0.31
C GLU A 36 -11.39 -7.37 -0.08
N THR A 37 -12.39 -7.65 0.75
CA THR A 37 -13.51 -6.76 1.00
C THR A 37 -13.85 -6.71 2.48
N VAL A 38 -14.12 -5.51 2.98
CA VAL A 38 -14.49 -5.25 4.36
C VAL A 38 -15.74 -4.37 4.41
N ALA A 39 -16.59 -4.60 5.40
CA ALA A 39 -17.77 -3.79 5.64
C ALA A 39 -17.42 -2.64 6.59
N VAL A 40 -18.00 -1.47 6.32
CA VAL A 40 -18.07 -0.34 7.25
C VAL A 40 -19.49 -0.32 7.78
N ALA A 41 -19.67 -0.40 9.10
CA ALA A 41 -20.96 -0.28 9.72
C ALA A 41 -21.27 1.17 10.08
N SER A 42 -22.53 1.57 9.98
CA SER A 42 -23.02 2.89 10.40
C SER A 42 -22.82 3.20 11.88
N GLY A 43 -22.55 2.18 12.70
CA GLY A 43 -22.20 2.31 14.12
C GLY A 43 -20.70 2.31 14.41
N ASP A 44 -19.85 2.20 13.39
CA ASP A 44 -18.40 2.36 13.55
C ASP A 44 -18.07 3.83 13.85
N ASP A 45 -16.92 4.07 14.47
CA ASP A 45 -16.51 5.40 14.94
C ASP A 45 -15.20 5.86 14.28
N ASP A 46 -14.91 7.15 14.39
CA ASP A 46 -13.64 7.72 13.96
C ASP A 46 -12.49 7.04 14.71
N GLY A 47 -11.45 6.65 13.97
CA GLY A 47 -10.34 5.81 14.44
C GLY A 47 -10.56 4.30 14.22
N SER A 48 -11.69 3.87 13.65
CA SER A 48 -11.90 2.46 13.29
C SER A 48 -10.88 1.99 12.24
N VAL A 49 -10.34 0.79 12.45
CA VAL A 49 -9.29 0.18 11.61
C VAL A 49 -9.81 -1.10 10.95
N TYR A 50 -9.91 -1.08 9.63
CA TYR A 50 -10.35 -2.19 8.81
C TYR A 50 -9.15 -2.93 8.23
N ARG A 51 -8.84 -4.12 8.75
CA ARG A 51 -7.67 -4.93 8.32
C ARG A 51 -8.05 -5.77 7.10
N VAL A 52 -7.37 -5.54 5.97
CA VAL A 52 -7.81 -6.07 4.68
C VAL A 52 -6.93 -7.22 4.19
N LEU A 53 -5.60 -7.05 4.21
CA LEU A 53 -4.68 -8.02 3.63
C LEU A 53 -3.40 -8.14 4.46
N ARG A 54 -2.92 -9.36 4.69
CA ARG A 54 -1.63 -9.61 5.34
C ARG A 54 -0.51 -9.77 4.31
N LEU A 55 0.56 -8.99 4.46
CA LEU A 55 1.74 -9.01 3.58
C LEU A 55 3.03 -9.17 4.38
N HIS A 56 4.00 -9.88 3.81
CA HIS A 56 5.32 -10.01 4.40
C HIS A 56 6.13 -8.72 4.25
N SER A 57 7.00 -8.40 5.22
CA SER A 57 7.84 -7.19 5.26
C SER A 57 8.69 -6.99 4.00
N SER A 58 9.10 -8.08 3.35
CA SER A 58 9.87 -8.06 2.10
C SER A 58 9.03 -7.86 0.83
N CYS A 59 7.71 -7.73 0.92
CA CYS A 59 6.86 -7.48 -0.26
C CYS A 59 7.02 -6.04 -0.77
N ARG A 60 6.75 -5.83 -2.06
CA ARG A 60 6.66 -4.49 -2.65
C ARG A 60 5.29 -4.31 -3.30
N ILE A 61 4.50 -3.36 -2.79
CA ILE A 61 3.22 -3.00 -3.38
C ILE A 61 3.45 -2.20 -4.66
N SER A 62 2.74 -2.58 -5.73
CA SER A 62 2.81 -1.96 -7.05
C SER A 62 1.52 -1.23 -7.41
N ARG A 63 0.38 -1.63 -6.83
CA ARG A 63 -0.93 -1.01 -7.01
C ARG A 63 -1.84 -1.32 -5.82
N ILE A 64 -2.64 -0.35 -5.39
CA ILE A 64 -3.74 -0.53 -4.43
C ILE A 64 -4.97 0.08 -5.07
N GLU A 65 -5.83 -0.75 -5.60
CA GLU A 65 -7.06 -0.35 -6.26
C GLU A 65 -8.20 -0.27 -5.26
N VAL A 66 -8.70 0.94 -4.99
CA VAL A 66 -9.79 1.15 -4.03
C VAL A 66 -11.14 1.23 -4.74
N LEU A 67 -12.07 0.37 -4.33
CA LEU A 67 -13.49 0.42 -4.69
C LEU A 67 -14.33 0.55 -3.43
N ASN A 68 -15.41 1.32 -3.48
CA ASN A 68 -16.31 1.46 -2.33
C ASN A 68 -17.75 1.76 -2.75
N SER A 69 -18.71 1.39 -1.90
CA SER A 69 -20.05 1.98 -1.93
C SER A 69 -20.02 3.41 -1.37
N ALA A 70 -21.03 4.22 -1.66
CA ALA A 70 -21.14 5.54 -1.06
C ALA A 70 -21.40 5.42 0.45
N ILE A 71 -20.52 6.00 1.27
CA ILE A 71 -20.66 6.08 2.73
C ILE A 71 -20.98 7.53 3.09
N THR A 72 -22.21 7.82 3.51
CA THR A 72 -22.63 9.21 3.80
C THR A 72 -21.68 9.87 4.81
N ASN A 73 -21.08 10.99 4.42
CA ASN A 73 -20.07 11.73 5.19
C ASN A 73 -18.77 10.96 5.51
N GLY A 74 -18.51 9.83 4.86
CA GLY A 74 -17.23 9.13 4.95
C GLY A 74 -16.15 9.88 4.16
N THR A 75 -15.58 10.93 4.74
CA THR A 75 -14.76 11.89 4.00
C THR A 75 -13.27 11.68 4.11
N ASP A 76 -12.80 10.91 5.08
CA ASP A 76 -11.37 10.84 5.41
C ASP A 76 -10.97 9.41 5.82
N TYR A 77 -10.30 8.72 4.90
CA TYR A 77 -9.79 7.36 5.08
C TYR A 77 -8.34 7.26 4.63
N ASP A 78 -7.52 6.72 5.52
CA ASP A 78 -6.10 6.47 5.29
C ASP A 78 -5.86 5.02 4.88
N ILE A 79 -4.78 4.78 4.14
CA ILE A 79 -4.32 3.43 3.79
C ILE A 79 -2.86 3.28 4.21
N GLY A 80 -2.62 2.31 5.09
CA GLY A 80 -1.30 2.07 5.64
C GLY A 80 -1.13 0.71 6.27
N LEU A 81 -0.08 0.58 7.09
CA LEU A 81 0.41 -0.68 7.63
C LEU A 81 0.28 -0.70 9.15
N TYR A 82 -0.29 -1.79 9.65
CA TYR A 82 -0.34 -2.11 11.07
C TYR A 82 0.45 -3.37 11.34
N GLN A 83 0.97 -3.48 12.56
CA GLN A 83 1.47 -4.75 13.08
C GLN A 83 0.32 -5.77 13.11
N THR A 84 0.64 -7.05 12.91
CA THR A 84 -0.36 -8.12 13.09
C THR A 84 -0.81 -8.21 14.54
N ALA A 85 -1.95 -8.85 14.77
CA ALA A 85 -2.45 -9.11 16.13
C ALA A 85 -1.42 -9.85 17.02
N GLU A 86 -0.67 -10.80 16.43
CA GLU A 86 0.42 -11.50 17.12
C GLU A 86 1.54 -10.56 17.57
N ASN A 87 1.77 -9.47 16.84
CA ASN A 87 2.76 -8.45 17.15
C ASN A 87 2.13 -7.18 17.76
N GLY A 88 1.05 -7.35 18.55
CA GLY A 88 0.42 -6.28 19.33
C GLY A 88 -0.60 -5.43 18.57
N GLY A 89 -0.75 -5.60 17.26
CA GLY A 89 -1.80 -4.94 16.48
C GLY A 89 -1.64 -3.43 16.32
N THR A 90 -0.56 -2.83 16.81
CA THR A 90 -0.39 -1.37 16.79
C THR A 90 -0.15 -0.85 15.38
N GLU A 91 -0.41 0.44 15.19
CA GLU A 91 -0.02 1.17 13.99
C GLU A 91 1.49 1.06 13.76
N ALA A 92 1.90 0.85 12.51
CA ALA A 92 3.29 1.03 12.09
C ALA A 92 3.44 2.36 11.34
N ASP A 93 2.55 2.60 10.37
CA ASP A 93 2.41 3.86 9.64
C ASP A 93 1.02 3.88 8.99
N LYS A 94 0.11 4.75 9.47
CA LYS A 94 -1.33 4.73 9.12
C LYS A 94 -1.62 5.21 7.70
N ASP A 95 -0.84 6.14 7.18
CA ASP A 95 -1.14 6.90 5.96
C ASP A 95 -0.05 6.76 4.88
N VAL A 96 0.87 5.81 5.04
CA VAL A 96 2.03 5.63 4.16
C VAL A 96 1.72 5.50 2.68
N PHE A 97 0.55 4.95 2.32
CA PHE A 97 0.13 4.83 0.92
C PHE A 97 -0.83 5.94 0.52
N ALA A 98 -1.82 6.25 1.35
CA ALA A 98 -2.76 7.32 1.11
C ALA A 98 -3.26 7.96 2.41
N ASP A 99 -3.49 9.27 2.35
CA ASP A 99 -3.99 10.12 3.42
C ASP A 99 -5.29 10.80 2.94
N GLY A 100 -6.36 10.72 3.73
CA GLY A 100 -7.58 11.51 3.50
C GLY A 100 -8.38 11.16 2.25
N ILE A 101 -8.48 9.88 1.87
CA ILE A 101 -9.32 9.48 0.74
C ILE A 101 -10.80 9.56 1.13
N SER A 102 -11.60 10.31 0.36
CA SER A 102 -13.06 10.30 0.52
C SER A 102 -13.70 9.02 -0.03
N MET A 103 -14.61 8.44 0.76
CA MET A 103 -15.52 7.34 0.40
C MET A 103 -16.99 7.79 0.34
N ALA A 104 -17.22 9.11 0.35
CA ALA A 104 -18.56 9.71 0.38
C ALA A 104 -19.39 9.40 -0.88
N THR A 105 -18.72 9.12 -1.99
CA THR A 105 -19.32 8.71 -3.24
C THR A 105 -18.89 7.30 -3.61
N ALA A 106 -19.78 6.57 -4.28
CA ALA A 106 -19.49 5.21 -4.74
C ALA A 106 -18.44 5.24 -5.84
N ARG A 107 -17.41 4.40 -5.72
CA ARG A 107 -16.40 4.17 -6.74
C ARG A 107 -16.57 2.76 -7.30
N THR A 108 -17.31 2.66 -8.40
CA THR A 108 -17.59 1.41 -9.11
C THR A 108 -16.88 1.30 -10.47
N THR A 109 -16.33 2.42 -10.98
CA THR A 109 -15.59 2.52 -12.24
C THR A 109 -14.48 3.56 -12.10
N GLY A 110 -13.29 3.32 -12.65
CA GLY A 110 -12.18 4.28 -12.56
C GLY A 110 -11.58 4.31 -11.15
N SER A 111 -11.07 3.16 -10.74
CA SER A 111 -10.52 2.95 -9.41
C SER A 111 -9.35 3.88 -9.06
N TYR A 112 -9.33 4.30 -7.80
CA TYR A 112 -8.27 5.12 -7.26
C TYR A 112 -7.08 4.23 -6.93
N ASN A 113 -5.91 4.51 -7.52
CA ASN A 113 -4.68 3.82 -7.15
C ASN A 113 -4.02 4.51 -5.94
N ALA A 114 -4.26 3.97 -4.76
CA ALA A 114 -3.76 4.50 -3.50
C ALA A 114 -2.27 4.22 -3.26
N ALA A 115 -1.61 3.31 -3.99
CA ALA A 115 -0.23 2.90 -3.69
C ALA A 115 0.79 4.07 -3.71
N PHE A 116 0.48 5.16 -4.41
CA PHE A 116 1.38 6.28 -4.65
C PHE A 116 0.75 7.64 -4.34
N ALA A 117 -0.34 7.66 -3.57
CA ALA A 117 -1.02 8.91 -3.24
C ALA A 117 -0.20 9.75 -2.27
N THR A 118 0.29 9.11 -1.20
CA THR A 118 1.18 9.69 -0.19
C THR A 118 2.61 9.21 -0.37
N LEU A 119 2.79 7.95 -0.82
CA LEU A 119 4.13 7.37 -0.97
C LEU A 119 4.98 8.19 -1.96
N GLY A 120 6.08 8.77 -1.47
CA GLY A 120 6.98 9.55 -2.30
C GLY A 120 7.51 8.77 -3.51
N ILE A 121 7.57 9.41 -4.68
CA ILE A 121 7.95 8.77 -5.96
C ILE A 121 9.33 8.09 -5.90
N ALA A 122 10.25 8.59 -5.07
CA ALA A 122 11.55 7.97 -4.87
C ALA A 122 11.49 6.60 -4.16
N ASN A 123 10.40 6.33 -3.44
CA ASN A 123 10.20 5.15 -2.61
C ASN A 123 9.42 4.03 -3.32
N ILE A 124 8.95 4.22 -4.57
CA ILE A 124 8.11 3.22 -5.26
C ILE A 124 8.77 1.84 -5.47
N LYS A 125 10.10 1.76 -5.33
CA LYS A 125 10.87 0.52 -5.48
C LYS A 125 11.10 -0.21 -4.16
N LYS A 126 10.78 0.44 -3.03
CA LYS A 126 11.07 -0.04 -1.68
C LYS A 126 10.08 -1.12 -1.25
N THR A 127 10.58 -2.08 -0.51
CA THR A 127 9.80 -3.09 0.21
C THR A 127 9.09 -2.48 1.42
N LEU A 128 8.13 -3.17 2.03
CA LEU A 128 7.34 -2.63 3.14
C LEU A 128 8.22 -2.16 4.30
N TRP A 129 9.24 -2.91 4.71
CA TRP A 129 10.11 -2.50 5.81
C TRP A 129 10.94 -1.25 5.48
N GLU A 130 11.39 -1.10 4.24
CA GLU A 130 12.13 0.08 3.77
C GLU A 130 11.22 1.31 3.65
N VAL A 131 9.95 1.10 3.28
CA VAL A 131 8.92 2.14 3.28
C VAL A 131 8.65 2.62 4.70
N LEU A 132 8.60 1.70 5.67
CA LEU A 132 8.51 2.00 7.11
C LEU A 132 9.80 2.57 7.73
N GLY A 133 10.87 2.76 6.94
CA GLY A 133 12.12 3.35 7.42
C GLY A 133 12.91 2.50 8.41
N LEU A 134 12.66 1.19 8.46
CA LEU A 134 13.44 0.28 9.31
C LEU A 134 14.86 0.12 8.76
N SER A 135 15.84 -0.17 9.64
CA SER A 135 17.25 -0.32 9.24
C SER A 135 17.57 -1.69 8.63
N GLU A 136 16.75 -2.70 8.94
CA GLU A 136 16.87 -4.06 8.43
C GLU A 136 15.48 -4.70 8.32
N ASP A 137 15.36 -5.75 7.50
CA ASP A 137 14.12 -6.47 7.32
C ASP A 137 13.77 -7.26 8.61
N PRO A 138 12.66 -6.95 9.29
CA PRO A 138 12.25 -7.67 10.48
C PRO A 138 11.73 -9.09 10.21
N ASN A 139 11.60 -9.49 8.93
CA ASN A 139 11.11 -10.80 8.49
C ASN A 139 9.79 -11.19 9.17
N ARG A 140 8.83 -10.26 9.13
CA ARG A 140 7.52 -10.39 9.77
C ARG A 140 6.41 -9.93 8.85
N TYR A 141 5.18 -10.25 9.24
CA TYR A 141 4.00 -9.82 8.51
C TYR A 141 3.48 -8.49 9.03
N TYR A 142 2.82 -7.76 8.15
CA TYR A 142 2.06 -6.54 8.42
C TYR A 142 0.65 -6.69 7.84
N ASP A 143 -0.32 -6.07 8.47
CA ASP A 143 -1.68 -5.96 7.94
C ASP A 143 -1.81 -4.63 7.20
N LEU A 144 -2.15 -4.68 5.91
CA LEU A 144 -2.62 -3.53 5.15
C LEU A 144 -4.02 -3.19 5.62
N CYS A 145 -4.19 -1.96 6.09
CA CYS A 145 -5.42 -1.51 6.72
C CYS A 145 -5.94 -0.25 6.05
N VAL A 146 -7.26 -0.08 6.15
CA VAL A 146 -7.93 1.19 5.92
C VAL A 146 -8.31 1.75 7.28
N THR A 147 -7.95 3.00 7.58
CA THR A 147 -8.31 3.66 8.85
C THR A 147 -9.22 4.84 8.58
N ALA A 148 -10.37 4.89 9.23
CA ALA A 148 -11.31 6.00 9.05
C ALA A 148 -11.00 7.13 10.05
N ASN A 149 -10.48 8.26 9.59
CA ASN A 149 -10.41 9.48 10.41
C ASN A 149 -11.76 10.20 10.46
N THR A 150 -12.58 10.04 9.41
CA THR A 150 -13.99 10.44 9.38
C THR A 150 -14.79 9.33 8.70
N VAL A 151 -15.37 8.44 9.52
CA VAL A 151 -16.03 7.22 9.04
C VAL A 151 -17.33 7.51 8.30
N GLY A 152 -18.11 8.50 8.76
CA GLY A 152 -19.43 8.79 8.23
C GLY A 152 -20.54 8.06 8.99
N SER A 153 -21.73 8.00 8.40
CA SER A 153 -22.95 7.58 9.13
C SER A 153 -23.78 6.51 8.42
N ALA A 154 -23.27 5.92 7.34
CA ALA A 154 -23.99 4.92 6.55
C ALA A 154 -23.18 3.62 6.48
N ASP A 155 -23.89 2.50 6.41
CA ASP A 155 -23.26 1.23 6.09
C ASP A 155 -22.63 1.31 4.69
N GLY A 156 -21.48 0.67 4.54
CA GLY A 156 -20.80 0.58 3.27
C GLY A 156 -19.89 -0.60 3.14
N THR A 157 -19.25 -0.69 1.99
CA THR A 157 -18.33 -1.75 1.63
C THR A 157 -17.14 -1.13 0.96
N VAL A 158 -15.95 -1.56 1.37
CA VAL A 158 -14.67 -1.17 0.78
C VAL A 158 -13.97 -2.43 0.31
N SER A 159 -13.54 -2.44 -0.95
CA SER A 159 -12.78 -3.52 -1.55
C SER A 159 -11.43 -2.99 -2.03
N LEU A 160 -10.36 -3.74 -1.74
CA LEU A 160 -9.02 -3.46 -2.25
C LEU A 160 -8.58 -4.59 -3.18
N SER A 161 -8.14 -4.24 -4.40
CA SER A 161 -7.30 -5.13 -5.24
C SER A 161 -5.86 -4.67 -5.14
N VAL A 162 -4.98 -5.50 -4.60
CA VAL A 162 -3.60 -5.15 -4.30
C VAL A 162 -2.66 -6.00 -5.14
N ASP A 163 -1.93 -5.35 -6.03
CA ASP A 163 -0.83 -5.98 -6.76
C ASP A 163 0.46 -5.80 -5.97
N TYR A 164 1.11 -6.91 -5.61
CA TYR A 164 2.36 -6.91 -4.86
C TYR A 164 3.36 -7.92 -5.43
N ALA A 165 4.64 -7.56 -5.37
CA ALA A 165 5.72 -8.44 -5.79
C ALA A 165 6.36 -9.12 -4.58
N THR A 166 6.79 -10.38 -4.75
CA THR A 166 7.53 -11.16 -3.75
C THR A 166 8.81 -11.75 -4.37
N ASN A 167 9.80 -12.09 -3.54
CA ASN A 167 11.05 -12.69 -3.97
C ASN A 167 10.99 -14.22 -4.20
N SER A 168 9.82 -14.83 -4.01
CA SER A 168 9.52 -16.25 -4.31
C SER A 168 8.04 -16.45 -4.58
#